data_AF-L0K8K2-F1
#
_entry.id   AF-L0K8K2-F1
#
_cell.length_a   1.000
_cell.length_b   1.000
_cell.length_c   1.000
_cell.angle_alpha   90.00
_cell.angle_beta   90.00
_cell.angle_gamma   90.00
#
_symmetry.space_group_name_H-M   'P 1'
#
loop_
_entity.id
_entity.type
_entity.pdbx_description
1 polymer ?
#
loop_
_entity_poly.entity_id
_entity_poly.type
_entity_poly.pdbx_seq_one_letter_code
_entity_poly.pdbx_strand_id
1 'polypeptide(L)'
;MSKILIILNQRRLYLYQGRQVDRSFPVAIGKDSTPTPTGNFSILNKIKNPYNPALGSRWMQFTRRMHGIHGTNQPWLIGQAVSHGCVRMYNQDAEYIYDRVEVGTPVEIIKSQSNTTRDFFYYTVEPGDTLYKIANSFNTTVNVIVDLNKIENKNLIYPGQKLKIPQ
;
A
#
# COMPACT_ATOMS: atom_id res chain seq x y z
N MET A 1 -7.12 -21.43 -6.62
CA MET A 1 -6.43 -21.08 -5.37
C MET A 1 -6.64 -19.60 -5.09
N SER A 2 -7.00 -19.26 -3.86
CA SER A 2 -7.16 -17.88 -3.41
C SER A 2 -5.79 -17.22 -3.19
N LYS A 3 -5.70 -15.90 -3.41
CA LYS A 3 -4.54 -15.08 -3.03
C LYS A 3 -5.03 -13.70 -2.59
N ILE A 4 -4.36 -13.11 -1.61
CA ILE A 4 -4.57 -11.73 -1.20
C ILE A 4 -3.42 -10.87 -1.72
N LEU A 5 -3.74 -9.74 -2.34
CA LEU A 5 -2.79 -8.68 -2.66
C LEU A 5 -3.23 -7.39 -1.96
N ILE A 6 -2.37 -6.78 -1.18
CA ILE A 6 -2.63 -5.49 -0.55
C ILE A 6 -1.70 -4.45 -1.16
N ILE A 7 -2.30 -3.35 -1.64
CA ILE A 7 -1.57 -2.23 -2.21
C ILE A 7 -1.73 -1.02 -1.27
N LEU A 8 -0.69 -0.74 -0.49
CA LEU A 8 -0.74 0.17 0.66
C LEU A 8 -1.05 1.62 0.26
N ASN A 9 -0.47 2.13 -0.82
CA ASN A 9 -0.72 3.50 -1.29
C ASN A 9 -2.13 3.67 -1.89
N GLN A 10 -2.73 2.59 -2.41
CA GLN A 10 -4.14 2.59 -2.82
C GLN A 10 -5.08 2.41 -1.62
N ARG A 11 -4.56 1.97 -0.46
CA ARG A 11 -5.35 1.57 0.71
C ARG A 11 -6.42 0.53 0.31
N ARG A 12 -6.02 -0.42 -0.53
CA ARG A 12 -6.89 -1.47 -1.05
C ARG A 12 -6.31 -2.87 -0.85
N LEU A 13 -7.22 -3.79 -0.57
CA LEU A 13 -6.97 -5.22 -0.60
C LEU A 13 -7.73 -5.82 -1.79
N TYR A 14 -7.05 -6.68 -2.55
CA TYR A 14 -7.58 -7.42 -3.68
C TYR A 14 -7.59 -8.91 -3.34
N LEU A 15 -8.77 -9.54 -3.44
CA LEU A 15 -8.91 -10.98 -3.35
C LEU A 15 -8.90 -11.56 -4.77
N TYR A 16 -7.94 -12.44 -5.02
CA TYR A 16 -7.84 -13.19 -6.27
C TYR A 16 -8.43 -14.59 -6.09
N GLN A 17 -9.12 -15.05 -7.14
CA GLN A 17 -9.51 -16.45 -7.33
C GLN A 17 -8.85 -16.96 -8.61
N GLY A 18 -7.80 -17.77 -8.45
CA GLY A 18 -6.95 -18.14 -9.59
C GLY A 18 -6.19 -16.91 -10.12
N ARG A 19 -6.41 -16.56 -11.39
CA ARG A 19 -5.75 -15.43 -12.07
C ARG A 19 -6.59 -14.14 -12.09
N GLN A 20 -7.87 -14.23 -11.70
CA GLN A 20 -8.79 -13.09 -11.76
C GLN A 20 -8.96 -12.47 -10.38
N VAL A 21 -9.14 -11.15 -10.36
CA VAL A 21 -9.60 -10.44 -9.16
C VAL A 21 -11.08 -10.77 -8.98
N ASP A 22 -11.42 -11.43 -7.87
CA ASP A 22 -12.82 -11.65 -7.46
C ASP A 22 -13.44 -10.34 -6.97
N ARG A 23 -12.77 -9.69 -6.02
CA ARG A 23 -13.22 -8.42 -5.44
C ARG A 23 -12.07 -7.60 -4.88
N SER A 24 -12.28 -6.29 -4.74
CA SER A 24 -11.38 -5.40 -4.01
C SER A 24 -12.11 -4.60 -2.93
N PHE A 25 -11.39 -4.25 -1.88
CA PHE A 25 -11.92 -3.71 -0.64
C PHE A 25 -11.08 -2.53 -0.16
N PRO A 26 -11.70 -1.43 0.31
CA PRO A 26 -10.98 -0.37 1.01
C PRO A 26 -10.48 -0.88 2.37
N VAL A 27 -9.27 -0.49 2.76
CA VAL A 27 -8.67 -0.91 4.04
C VAL A 27 -8.02 0.26 4.77
N ALA A 28 -7.99 0.19 6.11
CA ALA A 28 -7.08 1.01 6.89
C ALA A 28 -5.74 0.27 7.09
N ILE A 29 -4.64 1.01 7.07
CA ILE A 29 -3.28 0.45 7.18
C ILE A 29 -2.50 1.08 8.34
N GLY A 30 -1.29 0.59 8.58
CA GLY A 30 -0.36 1.16 9.55
C GLY A 30 0.03 2.59 9.19
N LYS A 31 0.10 3.47 10.20
CA LYS A 31 0.69 4.81 10.06
C LYS A 31 2.21 4.72 9.85
N ASP A 32 2.84 5.80 9.42
CA ASP A 32 4.28 5.82 9.08
C ASP A 32 5.19 5.40 10.23
N SER A 33 4.84 5.70 11.49
CA SER A 33 5.61 5.30 12.67
C SER A 33 5.43 3.83 13.07
N THR A 34 4.38 3.16 12.59
CA THR A 34 4.11 1.73 12.82
C THR A 34 3.51 1.12 11.55
N PRO A 35 4.30 1.02 10.48
CA PRO A 35 3.78 0.74 9.14
C PRO A 35 3.34 -0.72 9.01
N THR A 36 2.37 -0.96 8.12
CA THR A 36 2.06 -2.33 7.69
C THR A 36 3.27 -2.91 6.95
N PRO A 37 3.79 -4.09 7.33
CA PRO A 37 4.99 -4.64 6.72
C PRO A 37 4.72 -5.06 5.27
N THR A 38 5.65 -4.74 4.37
CA THR A 38 5.62 -5.19 2.97
C THR A 38 6.36 -6.52 2.81
N GLY A 39 5.98 -7.31 1.82
CA GLY A 39 6.61 -8.59 1.49
C GLY A 39 5.60 -9.67 1.16
N ASN A 40 6.10 -10.91 1.10
CA ASN A 40 5.30 -12.10 0.87
C ASN A 40 5.07 -12.83 2.19
N PHE A 41 3.80 -13.10 2.47
CA PHE A 41 3.32 -13.76 3.67
C PHE A 41 2.30 -14.84 3.30
N SER A 42 1.75 -15.49 4.32
CA SER A 42 0.59 -16.37 4.20
C SER A 42 -0.33 -16.17 5.41
N ILE A 43 -1.59 -16.56 5.28
CA ILE A 43 -2.50 -16.64 6.42
C ILE A 43 -2.00 -17.74 7.36
N LEU A 44 -1.59 -17.35 8.56
CA LEU A 44 -1.03 -18.26 9.58
C LEU A 44 -2.10 -18.82 10.50
N ASN A 45 -3.11 -18.02 10.81
CA ASN A 45 -4.19 -18.38 11.73
C ASN A 45 -5.43 -17.54 11.44
N LYS A 46 -6.60 -18.07 11.80
CA LYS A 46 -7.91 -17.48 11.58
C LYS A 46 -8.78 -17.61 12.84
N ILE A 47 -9.38 -16.52 13.30
CA ILE A 47 -10.31 -16.51 14.43
C ILE A 47 -11.63 -15.86 13.99
N LYS A 48 -12.73 -16.57 14.19
CA LYS A 48 -14.10 -16.03 14.06
C LYS A 48 -14.51 -15.43 15.40
N ASN A 49 -15.04 -14.21 15.39
CA ASN A 49 -15.47 -13.47 16.58
C ASN A 49 -14.37 -13.39 17.67
N PRO A 50 -13.22 -12.77 17.37
CA PRO A 50 -12.16 -12.60 18.35
C PRO A 50 -12.65 -11.82 19.58
N TYR A 51 -12.15 -12.17 20.77
CA TYR A 51 -12.56 -11.54 22.04
C TYR A 51 -12.34 -10.03 22.07
N ASN A 52 -11.26 -9.53 21.44
CA ASN A 52 -10.98 -8.10 21.40
C ASN A 52 -11.92 -7.40 20.39
N PRO A 53 -12.82 -6.52 20.85
CA PRO A 53 -13.82 -5.87 19.99
C PRO A 53 -13.20 -4.95 18.93
N ALA A 54 -11.97 -4.43 19.16
CA ALA A 54 -11.27 -3.62 18.17
C ALA A 54 -10.93 -4.40 16.89
N LEU A 55 -10.89 -5.73 16.98
CA LEU A 55 -10.63 -6.62 15.85
C LEU A 55 -11.87 -6.91 15.00
N GLY A 56 -13.06 -6.51 15.47
CA GLY A 56 -14.31 -6.72 14.77
C GLY A 56 -14.70 -8.19 14.67
N SER A 57 -15.30 -8.58 13.54
CA SER A 57 -15.94 -9.89 13.38
C SER A 57 -14.98 -11.04 13.02
N ARG A 58 -13.85 -10.75 12.39
CA ARG A 58 -12.88 -11.76 11.90
C ARG A 58 -11.45 -11.28 12.10
N TRP A 59 -10.57 -12.22 12.41
CA TRP A 59 -9.13 -12.01 12.50
C TRP A 59 -8.39 -13.05 11.65
N MET A 60 -7.44 -12.59 10.85
CA MET A 60 -6.60 -13.42 9.97
C MET A 60 -5.15 -12.97 10.10
N GLN A 61 -4.35 -13.72 10.86
CA GLN A 61 -2.94 -13.40 11.12
C GLN A 61 -2.08 -13.67 9.89
N PHE A 62 -1.14 -12.78 9.56
CA PHE A 62 -0.20 -12.97 8.45
C PHE A 62 1.28 -12.79 8.82
N THR A 63 1.60 -12.45 10.08
CA THR A 63 3.00 -12.43 10.57
C THR A 63 3.14 -13.09 11.94
N ARG A 64 4.35 -13.58 12.25
CA ARG A 64 4.67 -14.11 13.60
C ARG A 64 4.72 -13.03 14.68
N ARG A 65 4.79 -11.74 14.31
CA ARG A 65 4.73 -10.58 15.22
C ARG A 65 3.29 -10.08 15.47
N MET A 66 2.29 -10.93 15.22
CA MET A 66 0.86 -10.68 15.45
C MET A 66 0.22 -9.57 14.61
N HIS A 67 0.75 -9.21 13.43
CA HIS A 67 -0.05 -8.45 12.46
C HIS A 67 -1.11 -9.34 11.79
N GLY A 68 -2.30 -8.77 11.58
CA GLY A 68 -3.43 -9.46 10.96
C GLY A 68 -4.26 -8.55 10.06
N ILE A 69 -5.03 -9.19 9.19
CA ILE A 69 -6.15 -8.62 8.45
C ILE A 69 -7.40 -8.88 9.29
N HIS A 70 -8.14 -7.84 9.64
CA HIS A 70 -9.27 -7.98 10.56
C HIS A 70 -10.37 -6.95 10.31
N GLY A 71 -11.54 -7.17 10.92
CA GLY A 71 -12.65 -6.21 10.92
C GLY A 71 -12.34 -4.96 11.76
N THR A 72 -13.34 -4.18 12.14
CA THR A 72 -13.11 -3.07 13.09
C THR A 72 -14.40 -2.61 13.75
N ASN A 73 -14.27 -2.00 14.93
CA ASN A 73 -15.33 -1.23 15.58
C ASN A 73 -15.27 0.29 15.25
N GLN A 74 -14.32 0.71 14.41
CA GLN A 74 -14.15 2.10 13.97
C GLN A 74 -14.23 2.20 12.43
N PRO A 75 -15.38 1.90 11.80
CA PRO A 75 -15.52 1.83 10.34
C PRO A 75 -15.19 3.16 9.62
N TRP A 76 -15.33 4.30 10.28
CA TRP A 76 -14.97 5.62 9.73
C TRP A 76 -13.46 5.82 9.49
N LEU A 77 -12.61 4.93 10.04
CA LEU A 77 -11.16 4.96 9.82
C LEU A 77 -10.72 4.14 8.59
N ILE A 78 -11.63 3.39 7.96
CA ILE A 78 -11.32 2.64 6.74
C ILE A 78 -10.92 3.62 5.63
N GLY A 79 -9.87 3.25 4.89
CA GLY A 79 -9.27 4.13 3.89
C GLY A 79 -8.27 5.13 4.46
N GLN A 80 -7.79 4.97 5.71
CA GLN A 80 -6.78 5.82 6.35
C GLN A 80 -5.53 5.04 6.80
N ALA A 81 -4.41 5.73 7.04
CA ALA A 81 -3.19 5.16 7.62
C ALA A 81 -3.12 5.49 9.11
N VAL A 82 -3.64 4.60 9.97
CA VAL A 82 -3.90 4.88 11.39
C VAL A 82 -3.59 3.72 12.34
N SER A 83 -3.35 2.51 11.81
CA SER A 83 -3.16 1.32 12.64
C SER A 83 -1.71 1.18 13.14
N HIS A 84 -1.48 0.17 13.98
CA HIS A 84 -0.14 -0.25 14.42
C HIS A 84 0.44 -1.37 13.54
N GLY A 85 0.12 -1.36 12.25
CA GLY A 85 0.63 -2.31 11.25
C GLY A 85 -0.39 -3.34 10.76
N CYS A 86 -1.50 -3.54 11.47
CA CYS A 86 -2.60 -4.39 11.01
C CYS A 86 -3.38 -3.76 9.85
N VAL A 87 -4.03 -4.60 9.05
CA VAL A 87 -4.91 -4.18 7.96
C VAL A 87 -6.35 -4.29 8.46
N ARG A 88 -7.05 -3.16 8.56
CA ARG A 88 -8.43 -3.11 9.03
C ARG A 88 -9.39 -3.06 7.86
N MET A 89 -10.51 -3.75 7.99
CA MET A 89 -11.57 -3.85 7.00
C MET A 89 -12.91 -3.52 7.64
N TYR A 90 -13.92 -3.20 6.82
CA TYR A 90 -15.31 -3.30 7.29
C TYR A 90 -15.59 -4.74 7.71
N ASN A 91 -16.43 -4.94 8.73
CA ASN A 91 -16.71 -6.27 9.27
C ASN A 91 -17.28 -7.21 8.19
N GLN A 92 -18.19 -6.71 7.35
CA GLN A 92 -18.79 -7.48 6.26
C GLN A 92 -17.74 -7.94 5.22
N ASP A 93 -16.76 -7.10 4.91
CA ASP A 93 -15.66 -7.43 3.99
C ASP A 93 -14.70 -8.46 4.60
N ALA A 94 -14.40 -8.31 5.89
CA ALA A 94 -13.58 -9.27 6.62
C ALA A 94 -14.24 -10.66 6.65
N GLU A 95 -15.57 -10.71 6.84
CA GLU A 95 -16.37 -11.93 6.78
C GLU A 95 -16.33 -12.57 5.39
N TYR A 96 -16.55 -11.77 4.34
CA TYR A 96 -16.52 -12.23 2.96
C TYR A 96 -15.20 -12.94 2.60
N ILE A 97 -14.07 -12.32 2.96
CA ILE A 97 -12.74 -12.87 2.69
C ILE A 97 -12.47 -14.08 3.57
N TYR A 98 -12.83 -14.01 4.86
CA TYR A 98 -12.59 -15.10 5.81
C TYR A 98 -13.15 -16.42 5.31
N ASP A 99 -14.33 -16.43 4.69
CA ASP A 99 -14.95 -17.66 4.17
C ASP A 99 -14.34 -18.16 2.85
N ARG A 100 -13.48 -17.36 2.19
CA ARG A 100 -12.85 -17.65 0.89
C ARG A 100 -11.35 -17.92 0.95
N VAL A 101 -10.72 -17.69 2.09
CA VAL A 101 -9.28 -17.92 2.28
C VAL A 101 -9.05 -18.95 3.36
N GLU A 102 -8.06 -19.80 3.14
CA GLU A 102 -7.65 -20.84 4.07
C GLU A 102 -6.32 -20.47 4.74
N VAL A 103 -5.99 -21.13 5.85
CA VAL A 103 -4.61 -21.09 6.38
C VAL A 103 -3.66 -21.57 5.27
N GLY A 104 -2.57 -20.85 5.07
CA GLY A 104 -1.64 -21.04 3.95
C GLY A 104 -1.94 -20.17 2.72
N THR A 105 -3.10 -19.50 2.64
CA THR A 105 -3.41 -18.58 1.53
C THR A 105 -2.32 -17.50 1.41
N PRO A 106 -1.70 -17.32 0.24
CA PRO A 106 -0.67 -16.30 0.06
C PRO A 106 -1.22 -14.89 0.27
N VAL A 107 -0.44 -14.06 0.97
CA VAL A 107 -0.71 -12.64 1.19
C VAL A 107 0.51 -11.85 0.71
N GLU A 108 0.35 -11.14 -0.40
CA GLU A 108 1.37 -10.23 -0.90
C GLU A 108 1.02 -8.80 -0.48
N ILE A 109 1.96 -8.10 0.13
CA ILE A 109 1.78 -6.71 0.56
C ILE A 109 2.85 -5.85 -0.09
N ILE A 110 2.40 -4.92 -0.94
CA ILE A 110 3.26 -3.99 -1.63
C ILE A 110 2.82 -2.56 -1.29
N LYS A 111 3.78 -1.63 -1.23
CA LYS A 111 3.46 -0.28 -1.70
C LYS A 111 3.37 -0.44 -3.20
N SER A 112 2.27 -0.03 -3.88
CA SER A 112 2.28 -0.03 -5.36
C SER A 112 3.63 0.54 -5.73
N GLN A 113 4.32 -0.09 -6.68
CA GLN A 113 5.29 0.68 -7.40
C GLN A 113 4.49 1.91 -7.86
N SER A 114 4.81 3.10 -7.33
CA SER A 114 4.73 4.26 -8.20
C SER A 114 5.38 3.78 -9.50
N ASN A 115 4.86 4.16 -10.65
CA ASN A 115 5.46 3.76 -11.92
C ASN A 115 6.92 4.26 -12.12
N THR A 116 7.67 4.54 -11.05
CA THR A 116 9.09 4.87 -10.97
C THR A 116 10.05 3.80 -11.48
N THR A 117 9.57 2.69 -12.07
CA THR A 117 10.47 1.80 -12.82
C THR A 117 10.10 1.58 -14.29
N ARG A 118 8.96 2.08 -14.82
CA ARG A 118 8.64 1.87 -16.25
C ARG A 118 7.95 3.01 -17.02
N ASP A 119 7.34 4.01 -16.39
CA ASP A 119 6.78 5.15 -17.13
C ASP A 119 7.34 6.45 -16.59
N PHE A 120 8.48 6.84 -17.16
CA PHE A 120 9.02 8.18 -17.03
C PHE A 120 9.39 8.68 -18.42
N PHE A 121 9.28 9.99 -18.63
CA PHE A 121 9.91 10.64 -19.79
C PHE A 121 11.14 11.42 -19.33
N TYR A 122 11.97 11.83 -20.27
CA TYR A 122 13.11 12.69 -19.98
C TYR A 122 12.72 14.15 -20.17
N TYR A 123 12.88 14.94 -19.11
CA TYR A 123 12.82 16.39 -19.14
C TYR A 123 14.25 16.96 -19.09
N THR A 124 14.55 17.94 -19.92
CA THR A 124 15.83 18.67 -19.87
C THR A 124 15.61 19.94 -19.07
N VAL A 125 16.33 20.09 -17.97
CA VAL A 125 16.23 21.26 -17.08
C VAL A 125 16.55 22.55 -17.86
N GLU A 126 15.68 23.54 -17.75
CA GLU A 126 15.83 24.86 -18.38
C GLU A 126 16.42 25.89 -17.41
N PRO A 127 17.05 26.98 -17.91
CA PRO A 127 17.49 28.08 -17.05
C PRO A 127 16.33 28.66 -16.20
N GLY A 128 16.49 28.65 -14.87
CA GLY A 128 15.49 29.16 -13.92
C GLY A 128 14.56 28.09 -13.34
N ASP A 129 14.72 26.84 -13.73
CA ASP A 129 14.03 25.71 -13.12
C ASP A 129 14.48 25.45 -11.69
N THR A 130 13.53 24.88 -10.95
CA THR A 130 13.80 24.21 -9.66
C THR A 130 13.05 22.88 -9.67
N LEU A 131 13.50 21.91 -8.88
CA LEU A 131 12.75 20.66 -8.72
C LEU A 131 11.31 20.89 -8.27
N TYR A 132 11.06 21.96 -7.52
CA TYR A 132 9.71 22.35 -7.11
C TYR A 132 8.83 22.77 -8.30
N LYS A 133 9.34 23.68 -9.15
CA LYS A 133 8.63 24.12 -10.36
C LYS A 133 8.36 22.95 -11.29
N ILE A 134 9.37 22.12 -11.55
CA ILE A 134 9.25 20.93 -12.39
C ILE A 134 8.22 19.96 -11.81
N ALA A 135 8.30 19.65 -10.52
CA ALA A 135 7.33 18.77 -9.86
C ALA A 135 5.88 19.29 -10.01
N ASN A 136 5.68 20.60 -9.82
CA ASN A 136 4.39 21.23 -9.97
C ASN A 136 3.87 21.17 -11.42
N SER A 137 4.73 21.44 -12.41
CA SER A 137 4.38 21.36 -13.84
C SER A 137 3.95 19.97 -14.29
N PHE A 138 4.48 18.92 -13.65
CA PHE A 138 4.21 17.53 -14.01
C PHE A 138 3.36 16.79 -12.96
N ASN A 139 2.61 17.52 -12.13
CA ASN A 139 1.70 16.98 -11.13
C ASN A 139 2.31 15.85 -10.27
N THR A 140 3.58 16.03 -9.88
CA THR A 140 4.35 15.09 -9.06
C THR A 140 4.95 15.82 -7.86
N THR A 141 5.84 15.16 -7.12
CA THR A 141 6.52 15.75 -5.96
C THR A 141 8.03 15.78 -6.16
N VAL A 142 8.69 16.74 -5.50
CA VAL A 142 10.16 16.84 -5.48
C VAL A 142 10.78 15.51 -5.05
N ASN A 143 10.22 14.86 -4.03
CA ASN A 143 10.74 13.59 -3.51
C ASN A 143 10.67 12.48 -4.56
N VAL A 144 9.58 12.39 -5.33
CA VAL A 144 9.46 11.41 -6.41
C VAL A 144 10.52 11.63 -7.49
N ILE A 145 10.78 12.88 -7.89
CA ILE A 145 11.83 13.20 -8.88
C ILE A 145 13.21 12.87 -8.30
N VAL A 146 13.48 13.22 -7.04
CA VAL A 146 14.74 12.93 -6.35
C VAL A 146 15.02 11.43 -6.31
N ASP A 147 14.04 10.64 -5.86
CA ASP A 147 14.16 9.18 -5.74
C ASP A 147 14.36 8.53 -7.11
N LEU A 148 13.61 8.97 -8.12
CA LEU A 148 13.67 8.44 -9.49
C LEU A 148 15.00 8.72 -10.18
N ASN A 149 15.65 9.84 -9.84
CA ASN A 149 16.91 10.28 -10.43
C ASN A 149 18.13 10.06 -9.55
N LYS A 150 17.96 9.54 -8.32
CA LYS A 150 19.02 9.37 -7.32
C LYS A 150 19.77 10.68 -7.04
N ILE A 151 19.03 11.78 -6.88
CA ILE A 151 19.60 13.11 -6.60
C ILE A 151 19.94 13.21 -5.11
N GLU A 152 21.22 13.39 -4.78
CA GLU A 152 21.64 13.50 -3.37
C GLU A 152 21.30 14.88 -2.76
N ASN A 153 21.49 15.95 -3.54
CA ASN A 153 21.16 17.30 -3.13
C ASN A 153 20.03 17.87 -4.00
N LYS A 154 18.81 17.92 -3.45
CA LYS A 154 17.61 18.42 -4.13
C LYS A 154 17.68 19.89 -4.59
N ASN A 155 18.64 20.66 -4.08
CA ASN A 155 18.84 22.05 -4.47
C ASN A 155 19.85 22.21 -5.61
N LEU A 156 20.51 21.13 -6.05
CA LEU A 156 21.51 21.14 -7.12
C LEU A 156 20.98 20.42 -8.36
N ILE A 157 20.29 21.18 -9.21
CA ILE A 157 20.04 20.82 -10.61
C ILE A 157 20.65 21.88 -11.53
N TYR A 158 21.05 21.47 -12.72
CA TYR A 158 21.74 22.35 -13.68
C TYR A 158 20.97 22.43 -15.00
N PRO A 159 20.89 23.61 -15.64
CA PRO A 159 20.38 23.71 -17.01
C PRO A 159 21.08 22.71 -17.94
N GLY A 160 20.30 22.01 -18.77
CA GLY A 160 20.76 20.93 -19.64
C GLY A 160 20.78 19.54 -19.00
N GLN A 161 20.59 19.42 -17.68
CA GLN A 161 20.50 18.13 -17.00
C GLN A 161 19.24 17.37 -17.43
N LYS A 162 19.38 16.09 -17.80
CA LYS A 162 18.23 15.22 -18.08
C LYS A 162 17.71 14.59 -16.80
N LEU A 163 16.44 14.84 -16.48
CA LEU A 163 15.72 14.24 -15.38
C LEU A 163 14.66 13.29 -15.91
N LYS A 164 14.56 12.12 -15.29
CA LYS A 164 13.42 11.23 -15.39
C LYS A 164 12.26 11.85 -14.62
N ILE A 165 11.16 12.11 -15.28
CA ILE A 165 9.93 12.64 -14.68
C ILE A 165 8.86 11.56 -14.82
N PRO A 166 8.18 11.16 -13.73
CA PRO A 166 7.11 10.16 -13.80
C PRO A 166 5.97 10.67 -14.69
N GLN A 167 5.33 9.76 -15.44
CA GLN A 167 4.04 10.04 -16.06
C GLN A 167 2.92 10.06 -15.03
#